data_AF-A0A6P1CZJ6-F1
#
_entry.id   AF-A0A6P1CZJ6-F1
#
_cell.length_a   1.000
_cell.length_b   1.000
_cell.length_c   1.000
_cell.angle_alpha   90.00
_cell.angle_beta   90.00
_cell.angle_gamma   90.00
#
_symmetry.space_group_name_H-M   'P 1'
#
loop_
_entity.id
_entity.type
_entity.pdbx_description
1 polymer ?
#
loop_
_entity_poly.entity_id
_entity_poly.type
_entity_poly.pdbx_seq_one_letter_code
_entity_poly.pdbx_strand_id
1 'polypeptide(L)'
;MTTLYTAEATATGAGRGGHVRSTDAALDLALSIPAELGGAGGAGTNPEQLFAAGFAACFHSALQVVARREKVALDGTSVTGAVGIGPDGAGYG
;
A
#
# COMPACT_ATOMS: atom_id res chain seq x y z
N MET A 1 -9.70 -22.66 -9.49
CA MET A 1 -8.61 -22.11 -8.64
C MET A 1 -9.12 -22.08 -7.21
N THR A 2 -8.28 -22.40 -6.23
CA THR A 2 -8.63 -22.38 -4.81
C THR A 2 -7.97 -21.17 -4.16
N THR A 3 -8.75 -20.34 -3.47
CA THR A 3 -8.23 -19.21 -2.69
C THR A 3 -7.49 -19.73 -1.46
N LEU A 4 -6.20 -19.40 -1.34
CA LEU A 4 -5.37 -19.83 -0.20
C LEU A 4 -5.49 -18.90 1.01
N TYR A 5 -5.72 -17.61 0.77
CA TYR A 5 -5.82 -16.59 1.80
C TYR A 5 -6.62 -15.39 1.29
N THR A 6 -7.44 -14.81 2.17
CA THR A 6 -8.18 -13.56 1.95
C THR A 6 -7.90 -12.63 3.13
N ALA A 7 -7.39 -11.44 2.85
CA ALA A 7 -7.32 -10.35 3.83
C ALA A 7 -8.54 -9.43 3.66
N GLU A 8 -9.07 -8.94 4.77
CA GLU A 8 -10.17 -7.98 4.77
C GLU A 8 -9.84 -6.79 5.68
N ALA A 9 -10.21 -5.58 5.23
CA ALA A 9 -10.07 -4.36 6.00
C ALA A 9 -11.26 -3.43 5.78
N THR A 10 -11.63 -2.69 6.82
CA THR A 10 -12.73 -1.71 6.80
C THR A 10 -12.18 -0.32 7.01
N ALA A 11 -12.56 0.61 6.12
CA ALA A 11 -12.31 2.04 6.28
C ALA A 11 -13.55 2.75 6.83
N THR A 12 -13.37 3.68 7.78
CA THR A 12 -14.44 4.45 8.42
C THR A 12 -14.09 5.94 8.47
N GLY A 13 -15.07 6.79 8.80
CA GLY A 13 -14.90 8.24 8.85
C GLY A 13 -14.87 8.89 7.46
N ALA A 14 -14.04 9.92 7.28
CA ALA A 14 -13.98 10.72 6.05
C ALA A 14 -13.15 10.07 4.92
N GLY A 15 -13.20 8.74 4.79
CA GLY A 15 -12.43 7.99 3.81
C GLY A 15 -10.92 8.24 3.92
N ARG A 16 -10.35 9.01 2.98
CA ARG A 16 -8.91 9.37 2.95
C ARG A 16 -8.44 10.19 4.16
N GLY A 17 -9.36 10.82 4.90
CA GLY A 17 -9.09 11.50 6.17
C GLY A 17 -9.64 10.77 7.39
N GLY A 18 -9.94 9.48 7.26
CA GLY A 18 -10.56 8.66 8.30
C GLY A 18 -9.58 7.66 8.93
N HIS A 19 -10.04 6.42 9.03
CA HIS A 19 -9.30 5.34 9.66
C HIS A 19 -9.50 4.03 8.88
N VAL A 20 -8.49 3.17 8.81
CA VAL A 20 -8.59 1.85 8.18
C VAL A 20 -8.09 0.77 9.14
N ARG A 21 -8.81 -0.35 9.22
CA ARG A 21 -8.46 -1.47 10.09
C ARG A 21 -8.70 -2.83 9.44
N SER A 22 -7.72 -3.73 9.50
CA SER A 22 -7.89 -5.14 9.09
C SER A 22 -8.68 -5.95 10.12
N THR A 23 -9.31 -7.04 9.69
CA THR A 23 -10.13 -7.89 10.58
C THR A 23 -9.32 -8.52 11.72
N ASP A 24 -8.04 -8.76 11.50
CA ASP A 24 -7.06 -9.23 12.50
C ASP A 24 -6.33 -8.09 13.24
N ALA A 25 -6.64 -6.84 12.94
CA ALA A 25 -6.00 -5.63 13.48
C ALA A 25 -4.47 -5.53 13.27
N ALA A 26 -3.89 -6.33 12.37
CA ALA A 26 -2.49 -6.17 11.96
C ALA A 26 -2.25 -4.82 11.25
N LEU A 27 -3.27 -4.27 10.60
CA LEU A 27 -3.35 -2.88 10.17
C LEU A 27 -4.43 -2.18 10.97
N ASP A 28 -4.07 -1.12 11.69
CA ASP A 28 -4.95 -0.24 12.44
C ASP A 28 -4.35 1.17 12.33
N LEU A 29 -4.79 1.92 11.31
CA LEU A 29 -4.08 3.09 10.81
C LEU A 29 -5.01 4.29 10.65
N ALA A 30 -4.58 5.43 11.20
CA ALA A 30 -5.16 6.73 10.86
C ALA A 30 -4.76 7.14 9.45
N LEU A 31 -5.71 7.70 8.71
CA LEU A 31 -5.50 8.23 7.36
C LEU A 31 -5.55 9.76 7.38
N SER A 32 -4.73 10.39 6.54
CA SER A 32 -4.68 11.83 6.37
C SER A 32 -4.60 12.19 4.90
N ILE A 33 -5.38 13.20 4.50
CA ILE A 33 -5.30 13.75 3.15
C ILE A 33 -4.01 14.58 3.07
N PRO A 34 -3.10 14.28 2.12
CA PRO A 34 -1.88 15.06 1.90
C PRO A 34 -2.18 16.53 1.58
N ALA A 35 -1.25 17.42 1.91
CA ALA A 35 -1.40 18.85 1.64
C ALA A 35 -1.51 19.13 0.13
N GLU A 36 -0.81 18.33 -0.67
CA GLU A 36 -0.80 18.35 -2.13
C GLU A 36 -2.18 18.05 -2.74
N LEU A 37 -3.05 17.36 -1.99
CA LEU A 37 -4.43 17.07 -2.37
C LEU A 37 -5.45 17.96 -1.62
N GLY A 38 -4.99 19.10 -1.07
CA GLY A 38 -5.84 20.07 -0.36
C GLY A 38 -6.22 19.65 1.07
N GLY A 39 -5.55 18.63 1.63
CA GLY A 39 -5.73 18.21 3.00
C GLY A 39 -4.90 19.00 4.01
N ALA A 40 -5.09 18.70 5.29
CA ALA A 40 -4.31 19.32 6.37
C ALA A 40 -2.90 18.74 6.53
N GLY A 41 -2.52 17.70 5.76
CA GLY A 41 -1.20 17.07 5.87
C GLY A 41 -0.95 16.42 7.24
N GLY A 42 -1.98 15.80 7.83
CA GLY A 42 -1.90 15.17 9.15
C GLY A 42 -0.92 14.00 9.22
N ALA A 43 -0.63 13.52 10.42
CA ALA A 43 0.35 12.47 10.69
C ALA A 43 -0.08 11.05 10.25
N GLY A 44 -1.31 10.88 9.77
CA GLY A 44 -1.79 9.61 9.21
C GLY A 44 -1.16 9.31 7.84
N THR A 45 -1.21 8.05 7.43
CA THR A 45 -0.80 7.65 6.07
C THR A 45 -1.91 7.95 5.05
N ASN A 46 -1.74 7.54 3.79
CA ASN A 46 -2.73 7.70 2.73
C ASN A 46 -2.77 6.46 1.80
N PRO A 47 -3.83 6.31 0.99
CA PRO A 47 -3.96 5.17 0.10
C PRO A 47 -2.77 4.97 -0.87
N GLU A 48 -2.15 6.03 -1.39
CA GLU A 48 -1.03 5.91 -2.34
C GLU A 48 0.20 5.32 -1.66
N GLN A 49 0.52 5.76 -0.43
CA GLN A 49 1.59 5.20 0.38
C GLN A 49 1.33 3.72 0.71
N LEU A 50 0.10 3.36 1.07
CA LEU A 50 -0.27 1.97 1.33
C LEU A 50 -0.13 1.09 0.08
N PHE A 51 -0.54 1.60 -1.08
CA PHE A 51 -0.38 0.91 -2.35
C PHE A 51 1.10 0.76 -2.73
N ALA A 52 1.90 1.83 -2.57
CA ALA A 52 3.33 1.80 -2.82
C ALA A 52 4.04 0.77 -1.95
N ALA A 53 3.71 0.73 -0.66
CA ALA A 53 4.27 -0.21 0.29
C ALA A 53 3.90 -1.66 -0.06
N GLY A 54 2.61 -1.92 -0.33
CA GLY A 54 2.12 -3.25 -0.71
C GLY A 54 2.75 -3.74 -2.02
N PHE A 55 2.82 -2.89 -3.03
CA PHE A 55 3.42 -3.21 -4.33
C PHE A 55 4.92 -3.49 -4.20
N ALA A 56 5.67 -2.61 -3.54
CA ALA A 56 7.12 -2.77 -3.36
C ALA A 56 7.46 -4.06 -2.60
N ALA A 57 6.74 -4.35 -1.51
CA ALA A 57 6.93 -5.57 -0.74
C ALA A 57 6.59 -6.83 -1.55
N CYS A 58 5.48 -6.81 -2.29
CA CYS A 58 5.06 -7.93 -3.13
C CYS A 58 6.09 -8.23 -4.24
N PHE A 59 6.54 -7.19 -4.95
CA PHE A 59 7.52 -7.34 -6.02
C PHE A 59 8.88 -7.79 -5.49
N HIS A 60 9.31 -7.27 -4.34
CA HIS A 60 10.54 -7.72 -3.69
C HIS A 60 10.47 -9.20 -3.30
N SER A 61 9.34 -9.67 -2.77
CA SER A 61 9.11 -11.10 -2.48
C SER A 61 9.21 -11.94 -3.76
N ALA A 62 8.58 -11.51 -4.86
CA ALA A 62 8.66 -12.20 -6.14
C ALA A 62 10.10 -12.29 -6.66
N LEU A 63 10.88 -11.19 -6.57
CA LEU A 63 12.30 -11.17 -6.93
C LEU A 63 13.09 -12.23 -6.13
N GLN A 64 12.89 -12.30 -4.81
CA GLN A 64 13.56 -13.29 -3.97
C GLN A 64 13.17 -14.73 -4.34
N VAL A 65 11.88 -14.97 -4.66
CA VAL A 65 11.41 -16.30 -5.09
C VAL A 65 12.11 -16.73 -6.39
N VAL A 66 12.23 -15.83 -7.37
CA VAL A 66 12.90 -16.13 -8.63
C VAL A 66 14.39 -16.38 -8.41
N ALA A 67 15.08 -15.52 -7.66
CA ALA A 67 16.50 -15.71 -7.38
C ALA A 67 16.81 -17.06 -6.70
N ARG A 68 15.96 -17.49 -5.76
CA ARG A 68 16.08 -18.82 -5.14
C ARG A 68 15.92 -19.96 -6.15
N ARG A 69 14.99 -19.85 -7.10
CA ARG A 69 14.77 -20.86 -8.16
C ARG A 69 15.98 -20.95 -9.09
N GLU A 70 16.55 -19.81 -9.45
CA GLU A 70 17.72 -19.70 -10.31
C GLU A 70 19.06 -19.91 -9.56
N LYS A 71 19.00 -20.18 -8.25
CA LYS A 71 20.18 -20.34 -7.38
C LYS A 71 21.13 -19.14 -7.41
N VAL A 72 20.60 -17.95 -7.61
CA VAL A 72 21.34 -16.69 -7.55
C VAL A 72 21.33 -16.19 -6.11
N ALA A 73 22.52 -15.94 -5.56
CA ALA A 73 22.66 -15.31 -4.27
C ALA A 73 22.31 -13.82 -4.38
N LEU A 74 21.42 -13.35 -3.51
CA LEU A 74 21.09 -11.93 -3.37
C LEU A 74 21.72 -11.42 -2.07
N ASP A 75 22.30 -10.23 -2.13
CA ASP A 75 22.75 -9.49 -0.96
C ASP A 75 22.27 -8.03 -1.07
N GLY A 76 21.74 -7.48 0.02
CA GLY A 76 21.34 -6.06 0.10
C GLY A 76 20.31 -5.56 -0.93
N THR A 77 19.44 -6.41 -1.47
CA THR A 77 18.45 -5.98 -2.48
C THR A 77 17.30 -5.19 -1.86
N SER A 78 16.74 -4.25 -2.61
CA SER A 78 15.56 -3.47 -2.22
C SER A 78 14.71 -3.13 -3.45
N VAL A 79 13.43 -2.80 -3.23
CA VAL A 79 12.51 -2.33 -4.27
C VAL A 79 11.86 -1.06 -3.77
N THR A 80 11.86 -0.01 -4.60
CA THR A 80 11.15 1.25 -4.32
C THR A 80 9.94 1.35 -5.23
N GLY A 81 8.76 1.50 -4.64
CA GLY A 81 7.52 1.80 -5.37
C GLY A 81 7.24 3.29 -5.35
N ALA A 82 7.06 3.90 -6.52
CA ALA A 82 6.59 5.27 -6.66
C ALA A 82 5.16 5.23 -7.21
N VAL A 83 4.22 5.78 -6.44
CA VAL A 83 2.79 5.79 -6.77
C VAL A 83 2.33 7.23 -6.77
N GLY A 84 1.77 7.66 -7.90
CA GLY A 84 1.13 8.95 -8.05
C GLY A 84 -0.38 8.77 -8.13
N ILE A 85 -1.10 9.83 -7.80
CA ILE A 85 -2.53 9.99 -8.05
C ILE A 85 -2.71 11.29 -8.83
N GLY A 86 -3.49 11.24 -9.90
CA GLY A 86 -3.74 12.38 -10.77
C GLY A 86 -5.24 12.65 -10.94
N PRO A 87 -5.60 13.79 -11.55
CA PRO A 87 -6.98 14.01 -11.97
C PRO A 87 -7.36 13.03 -13.08
N ASP A 88 -8.55 12.42 -12.95
CA ASP A 88 -9.18 11.62 -14.00
C ASP A 88 -10.64 12.07 -14.19
N GLY A 89 -10.87 12.91 -15.20
CA GLY A 89 -12.15 13.56 -15.44
C GLY A 89 -12.63 14.38 -14.22
N ALA A 90 -13.75 13.97 -13.63
CA ALA A 90 -14.31 14.60 -12.44
C ALA A 90 -13.79 13.99 -11.12
N GLY A 91 -12.90 13.00 -11.19
CA GLY A 91 -12.36 12.27 -10.05
C GLY A 91 -10.84 12.21 -10.04
N TYR A 92 -10.32 11.18 -9.40
CA TYR A 92 -8.89 10.88 -9.30
C TYR A 92 -8.62 9.44 -9.76
N GLY A 93 -7.46 9.22 -10.39
CA GLY A 93 -7.01 7.93 -10.90
C GLY A 93 -5.49 7.82 -10.94
#